data_AF-A0A7X7P0K7-F1
#
_entry.id   AF-A0A7X7P0K7-F1
#
_cell.length_a   1.000
_cell.length_b   1.000
_cell.length_c   1.000
_cell.angle_alpha   90.00
_cell.angle_beta   90.00
_cell.angle_gamma   90.00
#
_symmetry.space_group_name_H-M   'P 1'
#
loop_
_entity.id
_entity.type
_entity.pdbx_description
1 polymer ?
#
loop_
_entity_poly.entity_id
_entity_poly.type
_entity_poly.pdbx_seq_one_letter_code
_entity_poly.pdbx_strand_id
1 'polypeptide(L)'
;MLKYGGWTFAWDGENRLISVSSNGVPVVQNQYDYMSRRVMKATATQTNTFLYDGWNLIRESIGAATPTSRSYVWGLDLSGTLQGAGGVGGLLAML
;
A
#
# COMPACT_ATOMS: atom_id res chain seq x y z
N MET A 1 17.10 0.08 12.51
CA MET A 1 16.92 -1.31 12.00
C MET A 1 16.74 -2.23 13.19
N LEU A 2 15.65 -3.01 13.25
CA LEU A 2 15.33 -3.93 14.35
C LEU A 2 15.56 -5.36 13.87
N LYS A 3 16.09 -6.22 14.75
CA LYS A 3 16.28 -7.65 14.47
C LYS A 3 15.52 -8.48 15.50
N TYR A 4 14.80 -9.51 15.05
CA TYR A 4 14.08 -10.44 15.92
C TYR A 4 13.91 -11.80 15.24
N GLY A 5 14.39 -12.89 15.85
CA GLY A 5 14.17 -14.25 15.33
C GLY A 5 14.62 -14.48 13.88
N GLY A 6 15.76 -13.94 13.46
CA GLY A 6 16.26 -14.03 12.08
C GLY A 6 15.64 -13.03 11.09
N TRP A 7 14.63 -12.28 11.53
CA TRP A 7 14.03 -11.20 10.76
C TRP A 7 14.75 -9.88 11.02
N THR A 8 14.81 -9.05 9.98
CA THR A 8 15.27 -7.68 10.07
C THR A 8 14.24 -6.73 9.47
N PHE A 9 13.95 -5.66 10.20
CA PHE A 9 12.97 -4.64 9.86
C PHE A 9 13.67 -3.28 9.79
N ALA A 10 13.37 -2.51 8.75
CA ALA A 10 13.89 -1.16 8.57
C ALA A 10 12.74 -0.18 8.34
N TRP A 11 12.86 1.00 8.95
CA TRP A 11 11.91 2.09 8.85
C TRP A 11 12.59 3.33 8.30
N ASP A 12 11.81 4.20 7.66
CA ASP A 12 12.26 5.55 7.30
C ASP A 12 12.19 6.51 8.50
N GLY A 13 12.56 7.78 8.27
CA GLY A 13 12.54 8.83 9.29
C GLY A 13 11.14 9.19 9.81
N GLU A 14 10.07 8.77 9.12
CA GLU A 14 8.67 8.96 9.51
C GLU A 14 8.10 7.74 10.23
N ASN A 15 8.95 6.81 10.66
CA ASN A 15 8.58 5.56 11.35
C ASN A 15 7.69 4.63 10.51
N ARG A 16 7.87 4.61 9.18
CA ARG A 16 7.14 3.70 8.28
C ARG A 16 8.05 2.56 7.82
N LEU A 17 7.51 1.34 7.80
CA LEU A 17 8.27 0.13 7.48
C LEU A 17 8.62 0.06 5.99
N ILE A 18 9.88 0.32 5.63
CA ILE A 18 10.34 0.34 4.24
C ILE A 18 10.93 -0.99 3.77
N SER A 19 11.41 -1.84 4.67
CA SER A 19 12.03 -3.12 4.29
C SER A 19 11.88 -4.18 5.37
N VAL A 20 11.62 -5.41 4.95
CA VAL A 20 11.67 -6.62 5.77
C VAL A 20 12.57 -7.64 5.07
N SER A 21 13.51 -8.23 5.81
CA SER A 21 14.31 -9.37 5.34
C SER A 21 14.30 -10.51 6.35
N SER A 22 14.45 -11.73 5.86
CA SER A 22 14.62 -12.95 6.65
C SER A 22 15.97 -13.57 6.33
N ASN A 23 16.83 -13.73 7.33
CA ASN A 23 18.19 -14.25 7.16
C ASN A 23 18.99 -13.52 6.06
N GLY A 24 18.80 -12.20 5.95
CA GLY A 24 19.45 -11.36 4.94
C GLY A 24 18.76 -11.33 3.57
N VAL A 25 17.76 -12.18 3.33
CA VAL A 25 16.99 -12.20 2.07
C VAL A 25 15.81 -11.23 2.16
N PRO A 26 15.70 -10.22 1.26
CA PRO A 26 14.56 -9.32 1.22
C PRO A 26 13.24 -10.07 0.97
N VAL A 27 12.25 -9.83 1.82
CA VAL A 27 10.90 -10.43 1.72
C VAL A 27 9.87 -9.38 1.31
N VAL A 28 10.01 -8.16 1.82
CA VAL A 28 9.13 -7.03 1.49
C VAL A 28 9.95 -5.76 1.35
N GLN A 29 9.64 -4.95 0.34
CA GLN A 29 10.04 -3.55 0.23
C GLN A 29 8.78 -2.71 0.07
N ASN A 30 8.63 -1.63 0.83
CA ASN A 30 7.53 -0.69 0.69
C ASN A 30 8.06 0.70 0.32
N GLN A 31 7.26 1.44 -0.44
CA GLN A 31 7.47 2.87 -0.65
C GLN A 31 6.19 3.61 -0.27
N TYR A 32 6.37 4.83 0.22
CA TYR A 32 5.30 5.68 0.71
C TYR A 32 5.41 7.06 0.07
N ASP A 33 4.27 7.73 -0.08
CA ASP A 33 4.24 9.14 -0.47
C ASP A 33 4.33 10.08 0.75
N TYR A 34 4.28 11.39 0.49
CA TYR A 34 4.34 12.43 1.52
C TYR A 34 3.13 12.43 2.48
N MET A 35 2.03 11.75 2.12
CA MET A 35 0.85 11.60 2.97
C MET A 35 0.90 10.31 3.81
N SER A 36 2.03 9.60 3.79
CA SER A 36 2.18 8.30 4.47
C SER A 36 1.26 7.19 3.96
N ARG A 37 0.80 7.30 2.71
CA ARG A 37 0.12 6.20 2.01
C ARG A 37 1.17 5.35 1.32
N ARG A 38 0.99 4.02 1.36
CA ARG A 38 1.90 3.09 0.67
C ARG A 38 1.60 3.12 -0.82
N VAL A 39 2.56 3.56 -1.63
CA VAL A 39 2.44 3.65 -3.10
C VAL A 39 3.04 2.43 -3.82
N MET A 40 3.89 1.66 -3.14
CA MET A 40 4.46 0.42 -3.68
C MET A 40 4.67 -0.62 -2.58
N LYS A 41 4.46 -1.90 -2.93
CA LYS A 41 4.89 -3.07 -2.17
C LYS A 41 5.53 -4.08 -3.12
N ALA A 42 6.81 -4.35 -2.97
CA ALA A 42 7.49 -5.44 -3.68
C ALA A 42 7.79 -6.60 -2.74
N THR A 43 7.68 -7.80 -3.30
CA THR A 43 8.11 -9.09 -2.75
C THR A 43 8.99 -9.78 -3.80
N ALA A 44 9.47 -10.98 -3.52
CA ALA A 44 10.29 -11.74 -4.47
C ALA A 44 9.61 -12.02 -5.83
N THR A 45 8.28 -12.11 -5.87
CA THR A 45 7.53 -12.56 -7.07
C THR A 45 6.48 -11.56 -7.55
N GLN A 46 6.27 -10.48 -6.80
CA GLN A 46 5.15 -9.57 -7.04
C GLN A 46 5.49 -8.16 -6.59
N THR A 47 5.18 -7.18 -7.43
CA THR A 47 5.18 -5.74 -7.11
C THR A 47 3.79 -5.17 -7.29
N ASN A 48 3.21 -4.63 -6.23
CA ASN A 48 1.94 -3.92 -6.26
C ASN A 48 2.22 -2.41 -6.23
N THR A 49 1.63 -1.66 -7.15
CA THR A 49 1.64 -0.19 -7.13
C THR A 49 0.24 0.33 -6.87
N PHE A 50 0.13 1.32 -6.00
CA PHE A 50 -1.13 1.84 -5.49
C PHE A 50 -1.30 3.29 -5.93
N LEU A 51 -2.37 3.58 -6.67
CA LEU A 51 -2.72 4.91 -7.14
C LEU A 51 -3.90 5.46 -6.35
N TYR A 52 -3.76 6.66 -5.79
CA TYR A 52 -4.74 7.28 -4.92
C TYR A 52 -5.33 8.56 -5.52
N ASP A 53 -6.60 8.81 -5.22
CA ASP A 53 -7.24 10.12 -5.28
C ASP A 53 -7.65 10.52 -3.86
N GLY A 54 -7.04 11.55 -3.30
CA GLY A 54 -7.14 11.82 -1.86
C GLY A 54 -6.81 10.57 -1.03
N TRP A 55 -7.60 10.25 -0.02
CA TRP A 55 -7.37 9.02 0.77
C TRP A 55 -7.85 7.73 0.10
N ASN A 56 -8.53 7.84 -1.04
CA ASN A 56 -9.14 6.70 -1.74
C ASN A 56 -8.14 6.03 -2.69
N LEU A 57 -7.88 4.74 -2.49
CA LEU A 57 -7.16 3.91 -3.46
C LEU A 57 -8.07 3.73 -4.68
N ILE A 58 -7.68 4.24 -5.85
CA ILE A 58 -8.50 4.13 -7.07
C ILE A 58 -8.02 3.01 -8.00
N ARG A 59 -6.74 2.62 -7.91
CA ARG A 59 -6.19 1.51 -8.68
C ARG A 59 -5.04 0.82 -7.97
N GLU A 60 -5.04 -0.51 -8.03
CA GLU A 60 -3.89 -1.34 -7.69
C GLU A 60 -3.43 -2.07 -8.96
N SER A 61 -2.17 -1.90 -9.35
CA SER A 61 -1.55 -2.69 -10.42
C SER A 61 -0.63 -3.74 -9.81
N ILE A 62 -0.84 -4.99 -10.17
CA ILE A 62 -0.14 -6.16 -9.64
C ILE A 62 0.79 -6.67 -10.72
N GLY A 63 2.06 -6.27 -10.64
CA GLY A 63 3.14 -6.81 -11.47
C GLY A 63 3.62 -8.14 -10.90
N ALA A 64 3.21 -9.23 -11.52
CA ALA A 64 3.68 -10.59 -11.25
C ALA A 64 3.92 -11.31 -12.60
N ALA A 65 4.15 -12.63 -12.58
CA ALA A 65 4.31 -13.41 -13.82
C ALA A 65 3.13 -13.22 -14.80
N THR A 66 1.91 -13.13 -14.27
CA THR A 66 0.72 -12.68 -14.99
C THR A 66 0.23 -11.37 -14.38
N PRO A 67 0.46 -10.22 -15.04
CA PRO A 67 0.03 -8.93 -14.53
C PRO A 67 -1.49 -8.84 -14.43
N THR A 68 -1.98 -8.25 -13.36
CA THR A 68 -3.40 -7.95 -13.17
C THR A 68 -3.57 -6.54 -12.58
N SER A 69 -4.78 -6.02 -12.58
CA SER A 69 -5.08 -4.77 -11.89
C SER A 69 -6.47 -4.81 -11.30
N ARG A 70 -6.68 -4.03 -10.24
CA ARG A 70 -7.96 -3.80 -9.59
C ARG A 70 -8.27 -2.32 -9.64
N SER A 71 -9.50 -1.96 -9.98
CA SER A 71 -9.97 -0.57 -9.93
C SER A 71 -11.04 -0.43 -8.85
N TYR A 72 -11.06 0.72 -8.18
CA TYR A 72 -11.96 0.96 -7.06
C TYR A 72 -12.78 2.21 -7.32
N VAL A 73 -14.11 2.06 -7.21
CA VAL A 73 -15.06 3.16 -7.40
C VAL A 73 -15.56 3.62 -6.04
N TRP A 74 -15.49 4.93 -5.80
CA TRP A 74 -15.86 5.53 -4.53
C TRP A 74 -17.02 6.53 -4.71
N GLY A 75 -17.94 6.53 -3.75
CA GLY A 75 -19.01 7.50 -3.59
C GLY A 75 -18.78 8.37 -2.35
N LEU A 76 -19.86 8.92 -1.80
CA LEU A 76 -19.81 9.69 -0.57
C LEU A 76 -19.48 8.76 0.61
N ASP A 77 -18.55 9.20 1.45
CA ASP A 77 -18.21 8.54 2.70
C ASP A 77 -19.21 8.87 3.82
N LEU A 78 -18.99 8.34 5.03
CA LEU A 78 -19.86 8.56 6.19
C LEU A 78 -20.10 10.04 6.54
N SER A 79 -19.23 10.95 6.08
CA SER A 79 -19.40 12.39 6.28
C SER A 79 -20.39 13.04 5.30
N GLY A 80 -20.89 12.29 4.30
CA GLY A 80 -21.68 12.84 3.19
C GLY A 80 -20.84 13.60 2.15
N THR A 81 -19.50 13.48 2.17
CA THR A 81 -18.60 14.05 1.15
C THR A 81 -17.69 12.95 0.59
N LEU A 82 -16.87 13.24 -0.43
CA LEU A 82 -15.98 12.22 -0.99
C LEU A 82 -14.79 11.85 -0.07
N GLN A 83 -14.44 12.71 0.89
CA GLN A 83 -13.16 12.60 1.64
C GLN A 83 -13.24 13.00 3.12
N GLY A 84 -14.39 13.48 3.63
CA GLY A 84 -14.48 14.05 4.97
C GLY A 84 -14.27 13.04 6.10
N ALA A 85 -14.53 11.76 5.84
CA ALA A 85 -14.16 10.63 6.68
C ALA A 85 -13.06 9.75 6.06
N GLY A 86 -12.28 10.30 5.12
CA GLY A 86 -11.20 9.57 4.44
C GLY A 86 -11.70 8.40 3.59
N GLY A 87 -12.91 8.50 3.02
CA GLY A 87 -13.48 7.44 2.20
C GLY A 87 -14.20 6.33 2.97
N VAL A 88 -14.17 6.35 4.31
CA VAL A 88 -14.80 5.29 5.14
C VAL A 88 -16.29 5.16 4.81
N GLY A 89 -16.69 3.97 4.38
CA GLY A 89 -18.06 3.65 3.96
C GLY A 89 -18.42 4.10 2.53
N GLY A 90 -17.50 4.71 1.80
CA GLY A 90 -17.73 5.21 0.43
C GLY A 90 -17.33 4.24 -0.69
N LEU A 91 -16.76 3.06 -0.41
CA LEU A 91 -16.37 2.12 -1.47
C LEU A 91 -17.62 1.48 -2.10
N LEU A 92 -17.82 1.70 -3.40
CA LEU A 92 -18.99 1.21 -4.15
C LEU A 92 -18.72 -0.07 -4.93
N ALA A 93 -17.53 -0.19 -5.53
CA ALA A 93 -17.17 -1.34 -6.34
C ALA A 93 -15.66 -1.59 -6.39
N MET A 94 -15.29 -2.85 -6.58
CA MET A 94 -13.97 -3.29 -7.00
C MET A 94 -14.11 -4.06 -8.31
N LEU A 95 -13.37 -3.64 -9.33
CA LEU A 95 -13.40 -4.17 -10.70
C LEU A 95 -12.07 -4.84 -11.05
#